data_AF-A0A933GL48-F1
#
_entry.id   AF-A0A933GL48-F1
#
_cell.length_a   1.000
_cell.length_b   1.000
_cell.length_c   1.000
_cell.angle_alpha   90.00
_cell.angle_beta   90.00
_cell.angle_gamma   90.00
#
_symmetry.space_group_name_H-M   'P 1'
#
loop_
_entity.id
_entity.type
_entity.pdbx_description
1 polymer ?
#
loop_
_entity_poly.entity_id
_entity_poly.type
_entity_poly.pdbx_seq_one_letter_code
_entity_poly.pdbx_strand_id
1 'polypeptide(L)'
;MMQMIRKQIYIETLQDEIIKERARLLGITEAEVIRRAIDRQVNVLPSHIRDLEAWAREKEFISRRMSGAPVSKSRRFRKDEIYEERLNRYGR
;
A
#
# COMPACT_ATOMS: atom_id res chain seq x y z
N MET A 1 -26.14 -4.15 -15.94
CA MET A 1 -25.40 -3.04 -16.59
C MET A 1 -24.42 -2.46 -15.58
N MET A 2 -23.16 -2.26 -15.96
CA MET A 2 -22.17 -1.65 -15.07
C MET A 2 -22.47 -0.15 -14.95
N GLN A 3 -22.73 0.32 -13.73
CA GLN A 3 -23.09 1.72 -13.48
C GLN A 3 -21.86 2.62 -13.70
N MET A 4 -21.90 3.49 -14.72
CA MET A 4 -20.84 4.46 -14.99
C MET A 4 -21.15 5.81 -14.36
N ILE A 5 -20.17 6.42 -13.69
CA ILE A 5 -20.28 7.75 -13.09
C ILE A 5 -19.45 8.73 -13.93
N ARG A 6 -20.07 9.80 -14.43
CA ARG A 6 -19.36 10.87 -15.15
C ARG A 6 -18.47 11.65 -14.19
N LYS A 7 -17.19 11.77 -14.51
CA LYS A 7 -16.23 12.62 -13.82
C LYS A 7 -15.67 13.66 -14.79
N GLN A 8 -15.50 14.90 -14.33
CA GLN A 8 -14.77 15.96 -15.03
C GLN A 8 -13.49 16.23 -14.27
N ILE A 9 -12.36 16.21 -14.96
CA ILE A 9 -11.02 16.39 -14.39
C ILE A 9 -10.24 17.37 -15.26
N TYR A 10 -9.34 18.13 -14.65
CA TYR A 10 -8.35 18.90 -15.39
C TYR A 10 -7.12 18.02 -15.60
N ILE A 11 -6.59 18.04 -16.82
CA ILE A 11 -5.39 17.31 -17.23
C ILE A 11 -4.45 18.27 -17.94
N GLU A 12 -3.16 17.93 -17.98
CA GLU A 12 -2.17 18.71 -18.71
C GLU A 12 -2.32 18.47 -20.22
N THR A 13 -1.87 19.44 -21.04
CA THR A 13 -1.90 19.33 -22.51
C THR A 13 -1.22 18.06 -23.02
N LEU A 14 -0.06 17.72 -22.44
CA LEU A 14 0.67 16.50 -22.81
C LEU A 14 -0.14 15.22 -22.49
N GLN A 15 -0.91 15.22 -21.40
CA GLN A 15 -1.74 14.07 -21.03
C GLN A 15 -2.89 13.88 -22.03
N ASP A 16 -3.52 14.96 -22.49
CA ASP A 16 -4.56 14.93 -23.52
C ASP A 16 -4.01 14.36 -24.85
N GLU A 17 -2.82 14.81 -25.27
CA GLU A 17 -2.16 14.29 -26.47
C GLU A 17 -1.89 12.78 -26.39
N ILE A 18 -1.33 12.32 -25.25
CA ILE A 18 -1.06 10.91 -25.00
C ILE A 18 -2.36 10.09 -25.01
N ILE A 19 -3.43 10.58 -24.39
CA ILE A 19 -4.72 9.89 -24.36
C ILE A 19 -5.27 9.72 -25.76
N LYS A 20 -5.26 10.79 -26.57
CA LYS A 20 -5.72 10.79 -27.97
C LYS A 20 -4.91 9.84 -28.85
N GLU A 21 -3.58 9.89 -28.73
CA GLU A 21 -2.70 8.99 -29.48
C GLU A 21 -2.98 7.53 -29.12
N ARG A 22 -3.05 7.21 -27.83
CA ARG A 22 -3.33 5.84 -27.36
C ARG A 22 -4.71 5.34 -27.77
N ALA A 23 -5.72 6.20 -27.72
CA ALA A 23 -7.08 5.87 -28.16
C ALA A 23 -7.08 5.47 -29.65
N ARG A 24 -6.40 6.28 -30.48
CA ARG A 24 -6.27 6.02 -31.92
C ARG A 24 -5.49 4.75 -32.21
N LEU A 25 -4.33 4.55 -31.58
CA LEU A 25 -3.48 3.38 -31.79
C LEU A 25 -4.19 2.07 -31.38
N LEU A 26 -5.02 2.11 -30.34
CA LEU A 26 -5.72 0.93 -29.83
C LEU A 26 -7.12 0.73 -30.42
N GLY A 27 -7.63 1.69 -31.21
CA GLY A 27 -8.99 1.66 -31.75
C GLY A 27 -10.08 1.69 -30.67
N ILE A 28 -9.81 2.35 -29.54
CA ILE A 28 -10.74 2.47 -28.40
C ILE A 28 -11.01 3.94 -28.08
N THR A 29 -11.97 4.21 -27.19
CA THR A 29 -12.28 5.59 -26.78
C THR A 29 -11.25 6.13 -25.79
N GLU A 30 -11.10 7.45 -25.73
CA GLU A 30 -10.26 8.14 -24.74
C GLU A 30 -10.67 7.77 -23.30
N ALA A 31 -11.98 7.67 -23.04
CA ALA A 31 -12.50 7.23 -21.75
C ALA A 31 -12.05 5.80 -21.38
N GLU A 32 -11.94 4.92 -22.37
CA GLU A 32 -11.45 3.56 -22.16
C GLU A 32 -9.94 3.53 -21.89
N VAL A 33 -9.15 4.40 -22.53
CA VAL A 33 -7.73 4.60 -22.19
C VAL A 33 -7.58 5.03 -20.74
N ILE A 34 -8.36 6.01 -20.30
CA ILE A 34 -8.33 6.52 -18.91
C ILE A 34 -8.74 5.41 -17.93
N ARG A 35 -9.82 4.66 -18.21
CA ARG A 35 -10.23 3.53 -17.36
C ARG A 35 -9.13 2.48 -17.23
N ARG A 36 -8.53 2.05 -18.33
CA ARG A 36 -7.42 1.08 -18.31
C ARG A 36 -6.19 1.60 -17.58
N ALA A 37 -5.91 2.90 -17.65
CA ALA A 37 -4.83 3.51 -16.89
C ALA A 37 -5.11 3.45 -15.38
N ILE A 38 -6.35 3.76 -14.97
CA ILE A 38 -6.80 3.64 -13.57
C ILE A 38 -6.71 2.17 -13.12
N ASP A 39 -7.23 1.23 -13.92
CA ASP A 39 -7.19 -0.19 -13.60
C ASP A 39 -5.75 -0.68 -13.45
N ARG A 40 -4.83 -0.27 -14.34
CA ARG A 40 -3.40 -0.58 -14.21
C ARG A 40 -2.83 0.00 -12.93
N GLN A 41 -3.14 1.25 -12.56
CA GLN A 41 -2.64 1.83 -11.32
C GLN A 41 -3.16 1.10 -10.08
N VAL A 42 -4.42 0.69 -10.08
CA VAL A 42 -5.04 -0.09 -8.99
C VAL A 42 -4.47 -1.52 -8.92
N ASN A 43 -4.17 -2.14 -10.06
CA ASN A 43 -3.64 -3.50 -10.14
C ASN A 43 -2.09 -3.57 -9.99
N VAL A 44 -1.37 -2.47 -10.24
CA VAL A 44 0.10 -2.34 -10.11
C VAL A 44 0.50 -1.92 -8.70
N LEU A 45 -0.37 -1.22 -7.97
CA LEU A 45 -0.32 -1.37 -6.52
C LEU A 45 -0.45 -2.88 -6.30
N PRO A 46 0.50 -3.56 -5.64
CA PRO A 46 0.15 -4.85 -5.11
C PRO A 46 -1.10 -4.52 -4.30
N SER A 47 -2.25 -5.04 -4.73
CA SER A 47 -3.23 -5.44 -3.74
C SER A 47 -2.34 -6.11 -2.71
N HIS A 48 -2.24 -5.51 -1.53
CA HIS A 48 -1.76 -6.26 -0.40
C HIS A 48 -2.82 -7.34 -0.37
N ILE A 49 -2.55 -8.45 -1.07
CA ILE A 49 -3.17 -9.73 -0.88
C ILE A 49 -2.78 -9.94 0.56
N ARG A 50 -3.60 -9.42 1.46
CA ARG A 50 -3.65 -9.87 2.82
C ARG A 50 -4.08 -11.30 2.60
N ASP A 51 -3.10 -12.18 2.44
CA ASP A 51 -3.34 -13.60 2.48
C ASP A 51 -4.00 -13.81 3.85
N LEU A 52 -5.33 -13.91 3.82
CA LEU A 52 -6.14 -13.97 5.03
C LEU A 52 -5.77 -15.23 5.82
N GLU A 53 -5.32 -16.28 5.12
CA GLU A 53 -4.76 -17.49 5.69
C GLU A 53 -3.38 -17.24 6.31
N ALA A 54 -2.49 -16.49 5.66
CA ALA A 54 -1.22 -16.08 6.30
C ALA A 54 -1.47 -15.24 7.55
N TRP A 55 -2.44 -14.33 7.53
CA TRP A 55 -2.81 -13.52 8.69
C TRP A 55 -3.46 -14.36 9.79
N ALA A 56 -4.25 -15.38 9.44
CA ALA A 56 -4.80 -16.33 10.40
C ALA A 56 -3.70 -17.15 11.08
N ARG A 57 -2.73 -17.68 10.31
CA ARG A 57 -1.55 -18.38 10.84
C ARG A 57 -0.71 -17.50 11.75
N GLU A 58 -0.50 -16.24 11.39
CA GLU A 58 0.25 -15.29 12.21
C GLU A 58 -0.47 -14.98 13.54
N LYS A 59 -1.80 -14.79 13.51
CA LYS A 59 -2.60 -14.59 14.73
C LYS A 59 -2.51 -15.80 15.66
N GLU A 60 -2.57 -17.01 15.13
CA GLU A 60 -2.41 -18.23 15.93
C GLU A 60 -1.00 -18.32 16.54
N PHE A 61 0.03 -17.98 15.76
CA PHE A 61 1.42 -17.93 16.24
C PHE A 61 1.59 -16.91 17.38
N ILE A 62 1.04 -15.70 17.24
CA ILE A 62 1.07 -14.66 18.28
C ILE A 62 0.33 -15.13 19.54
N SER A 63 -0.89 -15.67 19.40
CA SER A 63 -1.66 -16.19 20.54
C SER A 63 -0.91 -17.29 21.28
N ARG A 64 -0.29 -18.24 20.56
CA ARG A 64 0.52 -19.31 21.15
C ARG A 64 1.75 -18.78 21.86
N ARG A 65 2.39 -17.72 21.33
CA ARG A 65 3.53 -17.06 21.99
C ARG A 65 3.07 -16.33 23.26
N MET A 66 1.92 -15.66 23.22
CA MET A 66 1.36 -14.94 24.36
C MET A 66 0.88 -15.87 25.49
N SER A 67 0.40 -17.08 25.15
CA SER A 67 0.00 -18.09 26.13
C SER A 67 1.17 -18.84 26.76
N GLY A 68 2.39 -18.66 26.26
CA GLY A 68 3.59 -19.19 26.89
C GLY A 68 3.86 -18.54 28.25
N ALA A 69 4.51 -19.28 29.15
CA ALA A 69 4.87 -18.77 30.47
C ALA A 69 5.65 -17.43 30.36
N PRO A 70 5.48 -16.50 31.32
CA PRO A 70 6.19 -15.23 31.30
C PRO A 70 7.68 -15.47 31.16
N VAL A 71 8.33 -14.80 30.20
CA VAL A 71 9.79 -14.82 30.11
C VAL A 71 10.30 -14.18 31.41
N SER A 72 10.83 -15.01 32.31
CA SER A 72 11.22 -14.65 33.69
C SER A 72 12.33 -13.59 33.77
N LYS A 73 12.92 -13.21 32.64
CA LYS A 73 13.83 -12.08 32.55
C LYS A 73 13.06 -10.82 32.19
N SER A 74 12.81 -10.01 33.21
CA SER A 74 12.63 -8.56 33.06
C SER A 74 13.59 -8.03 31.98
N ARG A 75 13.08 -7.22 31.05
CA ARG A 75 13.91 -6.57 30.04
C ARG A 75 14.99 -5.79 30.78
N ARG A 76 16.26 -6.11 30.53
CA ARG A 76 17.42 -5.46 31.18
C ARG A 76 17.63 -4.01 30.78
N PHE A 77 16.90 -3.52 29.78
CA PHE A 77 17.01 -2.16 29.28
C PHE A 77 15.66 -1.47 29.44
N ARG A 78 15.68 -0.23 29.95
CA ARG A 78 14.50 0.64 29.91
C ARG A 78 14.48 1.33 28.56
N LYS A 79 13.28 1.48 27.98
CA LYS A 79 13.11 2.14 26.68
C LYS A 79 13.76 3.53 26.69
N ASP A 80 13.59 4.26 27.77
CA ASP A 80 14.09 5.63 27.92
C ASP A 80 15.62 5.69 27.85
N GLU A 81 16.33 4.72 28.45
CA GLU A 81 17.80 4.64 28.39
C GLU A 81 18.32 4.47 26.95
N ILE A 82 17.63 3.70 26.11
CA ILE A 82 18.01 3.51 24.70
C ILE A 82 17.75 4.78 23.88
N TYR A 83 16.64 5.48 24.16
CA TYR A 83 16.35 6.74 23.47
C TYR A 83 17.36 7.81 23.85
N GLU A 84 17.69 7.94 25.13
CA GLU A 84 18.73 8.85 25.62
C GLU A 84 20.12 8.52 25.05
N GLU A 85 20.52 7.24 25.00
CA GLU A 85 21.79 6.83 24.38
C GLU A 85 21.82 7.17 22.88
N ARG A 86 20.71 6.94 22.16
CA ARG A 86 20.59 7.27 20.74
C ARG A 86 20.63 8.78 20.50
N LEU A 87 19.93 9.58 21.30
CA LEU A 87 19.95 11.04 21.21
C LEU A 87 21.36 11.58 21.49
N ASN A 88 22.05 11.05 22.50
CA ASN A 88 23.43 11.45 22.83
C ASN A 88 24.44 11.05 21.74
N ARG A 89 24.20 9.96 20.99
CA ARG A 89 25.09 9.49 19.92
C ARG A 89 25.07 10.38 18.66
N TYR A 90 23.96 11.08 18.41
CA TYR A 90 23.77 11.93 17.22
C TYR A 90 23.50 13.41 17.56
N GLY A 91 23.51 13.78 18.84
CA GLY A 91 23.22 15.13 19.34
C GLY A 91 24.46 16.03 19.45
N ARG A 92 25.33 16.03 18.44
CA ARG A 92 26.43 17.00 18.32
C ARG A 92 26.35 17.74 17.01
#